data_AF-A0A6N6PKD0-F1
#
_entry.id   AF-A0A6N6PKD0-F1
#
_cell.length_a   1.000
_cell.length_b   1.000
_cell.length_c   1.000
_cell.angle_alpha   90.00
_cell.angle_beta   90.00
_cell.angle_gamma   90.00
#
_symmetry.space_group_name_H-M   'P 1'
#
loop_
_entity.id
_entity.type
_entity.pdbx_description
1 polymer ?
#
loop_
_entity_poly.entity_id
_entity_poly.type
_entity_poly.pdbx_seq_one_letter_code
_entity_poly.pdbx_strand_id
1 'polypeptide(L)'
;MQATTIKLDPKLHSSLRRMKPRALTLTAFVRELVACEEKRRALEEAAEAYHALLAAHRDEAAWLAAWEAAPLAEAPGAKRRRG
;
A
#
# COMPACT_ATOMS: atom_id res chain seq x y z
N MET A 1 15.90 17.31 16.06
CA MET A 1 16.12 16.54 14.82
C MET A 1 17.58 16.65 14.44
N GLN A 2 18.25 15.53 14.15
CA GLN A 2 19.60 15.58 13.55
C GLN A 2 19.46 15.82 12.04
N ALA A 3 20.23 16.75 11.51
CA ALA A 3 20.28 17.03 10.08
C ALA A 3 21.53 16.36 9.50
N THR A 4 21.34 15.53 8.49
CA THR A 4 22.42 14.84 7.79
C THR A 4 22.42 15.27 6.33
N THR A 5 23.60 15.60 5.81
CA THR A 5 23.77 15.97 4.40
C THR A 5 24.19 14.73 3.61
N ILE A 6 23.40 14.37 2.60
CA ILE A 6 23.68 13.24 1.70
C ILE A 6 24.01 13.81 0.32
N LYS A 7 25.14 13.38 -0.26
CA LYS A 7 25.48 13.72 -1.65
C LYS A 7 24.63 12.87 -2.60
N LEU A 8 23.93 13.53 -3.51
CA LEU A 8 23.13 12.87 -4.54
C LEU A 8 23.74 13.11 -5.91
N ASP A 9 23.53 12.17 -6.82
CA ASP A 9 23.79 12.38 -8.23
C ASP A 9 23.04 13.64 -8.73
N PRO A 10 23.66 14.51 -9.54
CA PRO A 10 23.03 15.75 -10.00
C PRO A 10 21.72 15.53 -10.79
N LYS A 11 21.61 14.43 -11.54
CA LYS A 11 20.39 14.07 -12.29
C LYS A 11 19.28 13.63 -11.33
N LEU A 12 19.65 12.88 -10.28
CA LEU A 12 18.70 12.48 -9.23
C LEU A 12 18.19 13.70 -8.45
N HIS A 13 19.09 14.60 -8.03
CA HIS A 13 18.72 15.83 -7.35
C HIS A 13 17.77 16.69 -8.19
N SER A 14 18.06 16.84 -9.49
CA SER A 14 17.21 17.57 -10.43
C SER A 14 15.82 16.93 -10.59
N SER A 15 15.78 15.60 -10.67
CA SER A 15 14.52 14.84 -10.75
C SER A 15 13.68 15.01 -9.49
N LEU A 16 14.28 14.92 -8.31
CA LEU A 16 13.60 15.15 -7.04
C LEU A 16 13.01 16.56 -6.97
N ARG A 17 13.76 17.59 -7.39
CA ARG A 17 13.24 18.97 -7.42
C ARG A 17 12.07 19.15 -8.37
N ARG A 18 12.03 18.42 -9.49
CA ARG A 18 10.93 18.45 -10.46
C ARG A 18 9.69 17.70 -9.97
N MET A 19 9.87 16.54 -9.33
CA MET A 19 8.76 15.71 -8.82
C MET A 19 8.12 16.28 -7.57
N LYS A 20 8.91 16.99 -6.75
CA LYS A 20 8.46 17.55 -5.48
C LYS A 20 7.23 18.47 -5.66
N PRO A 21 6.13 18.22 -4.94
CA PRO A 21 5.01 19.15 -4.89
C PRO A 21 5.44 20.55 -4.46
N ARG A 22 4.79 21.59 -4.98
CA ARG A 22 5.14 22.99 -4.65
C ARG A 22 5.01 23.29 -3.14
N ALA A 23 4.06 22.65 -2.46
CA ALA A 23 3.78 22.84 -1.05
C ALA A 23 4.86 22.27 -0.10
N LEU A 24 5.70 21.35 -0.56
CA LEU A 24 6.69 20.66 0.29
C LEU A 24 8.09 21.23 0.13
N THR A 25 8.91 21.15 1.17
CA THR A 25 10.36 21.32 1.05
C THR A 25 10.99 20.05 0.48
N LEU A 26 12.21 20.15 -0.06
CA LEU A 26 12.89 18.96 -0.61
C LEU A 26 13.11 17.89 0.47
N THR A 27 13.50 18.31 1.68
CA THR A 27 13.67 17.41 2.83
C THR A 27 12.35 16.74 3.23
N ALA A 28 11.24 17.49 3.28
CA ALA A 28 9.94 16.91 3.61
C ALA A 28 9.50 15.88 2.56
N PHE A 29 9.70 16.18 1.28
CA PHE A 29 9.39 15.27 0.20
C PHE A 29 10.24 14.00 0.21
N VAL A 30 11.56 14.12 0.43
CA VAL A 30 12.44 12.95 0.55
C VAL A 30 12.03 12.08 1.74
N ARG A 31 11.67 12.70 2.88
CA ARG A 31 11.18 11.96 4.05
C ARG A 31 9.90 11.18 3.74
N GLU A 32 8.96 11.79 3.03
CA GLU A 32 7.72 11.10 2.62
C GLU A 32 8.00 9.95 1.65
N LEU A 33 8.92 10.12 0.70
CA LEU A 33 9.32 9.04 -0.20
C LEU A 33 9.93 7.86 0.56
N VAL A 34 10.81 8.12 1.53
CA VAL A 34 11.41 7.07 2.36
C VAL A 34 10.35 6.37 3.20
N ALA A 35 9.46 7.11 3.86
CA ALA A 35 8.38 6.52 4.66
C ALA A 35 7.42 5.67 3.79
N CYS A 36 7.15 6.10 2.57
CA CYS A 36 6.33 5.34 1.62
C CYS A 36 7.01 4.02 1.24
N GLU A 37 8.32 4.06 0.94
CA GLU A 37 9.10 2.88 0.61
C GLU A 37 9.20 1.89 1.78
N GLU A 38 9.42 2.38 3.01
CA GLU A 38 9.42 1.54 4.22
C GLU A 38 8.08 0.84 4.40
N LYS A 39 6.97 1.59 4.28
CA LYS A 39 5.63 1.00 4.37
C LYS A 39 5.38 -0.03 3.27
N ARG A 40 5.83 0.25 2.04
CA ARG A 40 5.69 -0.68 0.91
C ARG A 40 6.40 -2.00 1.19
N ARG A 41 7.64 -1.95 1.66
CA ARG A 41 8.41 -3.15 2.03
C ARG A 41 7.77 -3.93 3.17
N ALA A 42 7.29 -3.24 4.20
CA ALA A 42 6.60 -3.89 5.32
C ALA A 42 5.32 -4.62 4.86
N LEU A 43 4.59 -4.05 3.89
CA LEU A 43 3.42 -4.70 3.31
C LEU A 43 3.80 -5.89 2.42
N GLU A 44 4.87 -5.78 1.64
CA GLU A 44 5.40 -6.89 0.83
C GLU A 44 5.81 -8.07 1.73
N GLU A 45 6.56 -7.81 2.81
CA GLU A 45 6.96 -8.82 3.80
C GLU A 45 5.76 -9.45 4.51
N ALA A 46 4.78 -8.64 4.92
CA ALA A 46 3.55 -9.15 5.54
C ALA A 46 2.74 -10.04 4.59
N ALA A 47 2.66 -9.68 3.31
CA ALA A 47 2.00 -10.50 2.30
C ALA A 47 2.72 -11.83 2.10
N GLU A 48 4.05 -11.83 2.00
CA GLU A 48 4.86 -13.05 1.90
C GLU A 48 4.67 -13.96 3.11
N ALA A 49 4.72 -13.40 4.32
CA ALA A 49 4.49 -14.15 5.56
C ALA A 49 3.09 -14.75 5.62
N TYR A 50 2.08 -14.01 5.17
CA TYR A 50 0.70 -14.49 5.11
C TYR A 50 0.53 -15.63 4.09
N HIS A 51 1.13 -15.52 2.91
CA HIS A 51 1.13 -16.61 1.93
C HIS A 51 1.82 -17.87 2.48
N ALA A 52 2.94 -17.72 3.20
CA ALA A 52 3.61 -18.83 3.86
C ALA A 52 2.74 -19.49 4.94
N LEU A 53 2.02 -18.70 5.74
CA LEU A 53 1.06 -19.18 6.73
C LEU A 53 -0.04 -20.03 6.07
N LEU A 54 -0.69 -19.51 5.02
CA LEU A 54 -1.76 -20.25 4.33
C LEU A 54 -1.27 -21.53 3.66
N ALA A 55 -0.03 -21.55 3.16
CA ALA A 55 0.58 -22.77 2.63
C ALA A 55 0.79 -23.84 3.72
N ALA A 56 1.13 -23.41 4.95
CA ALA A 56 1.28 -24.30 6.10
C ALA A 56 -0.07 -24.74 6.72
N HIS A 57 -1.12 -23.93 6.60
CA HIS A 57 -2.43 -24.14 7.22
C HIS A 57 -3.54 -24.29 6.17
N ARG A 58 -3.64 -25.48 5.57
CA ARG A 58 -4.60 -25.74 4.48
C ARG A 58 -6.08 -25.53 4.85
N ASP A 59 -6.45 -25.79 6.09
CA ASP A 59 -7.83 -25.58 6.57
C ASP A 59 -8.18 -24.08 6.59
N GLU A 60 -7.24 -23.22 6.98
CA GLU A 60 -7.40 -21.77 6.97
C GLU A 60 -7.50 -21.24 5.54
N ALA A 61 -6.68 -21.75 4.63
CA ALA A 61 -6.78 -21.43 3.20
C ALA A 61 -8.12 -21.87 2.59
N ALA A 62 -8.62 -23.06 2.92
CA ALA A 62 -9.90 -23.56 2.46
C ALA A 62 -11.07 -22.75 3.02
N TRP A 63 -10.99 -22.35 4.29
CA TRP A 63 -11.98 -21.48 4.92
C TRP A 63 -12.03 -20.11 4.22
N LEU A 64 -10.88 -19.48 3.97
CA LEU A 64 -10.81 -18.20 3.24
C LEU A 64 -11.36 -18.30 1.81
N ALA A 65 -11.05 -19.37 1.08
CA ALA A 65 -11.59 -19.60 -0.25
C ALA A 65 -13.13 -19.69 -0.25
N ALA A 66 -13.73 -20.27 0.80
CA ALA A 66 -15.17 -20.30 0.96
C ALA A 66 -15.77 -18.91 1.17
N TRP A 67 -15.08 -18.01 1.90
CA TRP A 67 -15.50 -16.61 2.05
C TRP A 67 -15.35 -15.81 0.76
N GLU A 68 -14.28 -16.03 -0.01
CA GLU A 68 -14.06 -15.34 -1.28
C GLU A 68 -15.10 -15.75 -2.34
N ALA A 69 -15.51 -17.03 -2.32
CA ALA A 69 -16.56 -17.54 -3.19
C ALA A 69 -17.99 -17.24 -2.70
N ALA A 70 -18.14 -16.67 -1.49
CA ALA A 70 -19.45 -16.39 -0.94
C ALA A 70 -20.17 -15.35 -1.80
N PRO A 71 -21.43 -15.59 -2.21
CA PRO A 71 -22.17 -14.61 -2.97
C PRO A 71 -22.35 -13.35 -2.13
N LEU A 72 -21.73 -12.26 -2.55
CA LEU A 72 -22.02 -10.94 -2.01
C LEU A 72 -23.49 -10.68 -2.31
N ALA A 73 -24.34 -10.73 -1.28
CA ALA A 73 -25.77 -10.54 -1.44
C ALA A 73 -26.03 -9.29 -2.28
N GLU A 74 -26.89 -9.39 -3.30
CA GLU A 74 -27.27 -8.26 -4.14
C GLU A 74 -27.56 -7.03 -3.27
N ALA A 75 -27.10 -5.85 -3.71
CA ALA A 75 -27.43 -4.60 -3.07
C ALA A 75 -28.95 -4.57 -2.81
N PRO A 76 -29.40 -4.23 -1.59
CA PRO A 76 -30.80 -4.39 -1.21
C PRO A 76 -31.69 -3.70 -2.24
N GLY A 77 -32.42 -4.53 -2.99
CA GLY A 77 -33.08 -4.13 -4.23
C GLY A 77 -33.92 -2.89 -4.03
N ALA A 78 -33.70 -1.88 -4.87
CA ALA A 78 -34.56 -0.71 -4.97
C ALA A 78 -35.99 -1.21 -5.21
N LYS A 79 -36.82 -1.20 -4.15
CA LYS A 79 -38.26 -1.48 -4.23
C LYS A 79 -38.82 -0.61 -5.37
N ARG A 80 -39.18 -1.23 -6.50
CA ARG A 80 -40.01 -0.59 -7.53
C ARG A 80 -41.26 -0.06 -6.81
N ARG A 81 -41.36 1.26 -6.67
CA ARG A 81 -42.63 1.92 -6.32
C ARG A 81 -43.61 1.53 -7.41
N ARG A 82 -44.54 0.63 -7.10
CA ARG A 82 -45.76 0.46 -7.88
C ARG A 82 -46.58 1.74 -7.67
N GLY A 83 -46.73 2.50 -8.75
CA GLY A 83 -47.81 3.48 -8.88
C GLY A 83 -49.13 2.76 -9.18
#